data_AF-A0A2S9FI37-F1
#
_entry.id   AF-A0A2S9FI37-F1
#
_cell.length_a   1.000
_cell.length_b   1.000
_cell.length_c   1.000
_cell.angle_alpha   90.00
_cell.angle_beta   90.00
_cell.angle_gamma   90.00
#
_symmetry.space_group_name_H-M   'P 1'
#
loop_
_entity.id
_entity.type
_entity.pdbx_description
1 polymer ?
#
loop_
_entity_poly.entity_id
_entity_poly.type
_entity_poly.pdbx_seq_one_letter_code
_entity_poly.pdbx_strand_id
1 'polypeptide(L)'
;MSAPSPSPIDTAQPRSEAAGSEGAPGPAEVWYRRIVEHSPDGICVYRDARVVFVNAAGVRMMKAQSSEELIGRPVTDFVAPASLPPMLSDLARLIKPGDCSPPFPA
;
A
#
# COMPACT_ATOMS: atom_id res chain seq x y z
N MET A 1 21.31 -39.65 25.69
CA MET A 1 20.23 -38.63 25.69
C MET A 1 20.87 -37.32 25.30
N SER A 2 20.65 -36.89 24.06
CA SER A 2 21.25 -35.70 23.47
C SER A 2 20.33 -34.51 23.75
N ALA A 3 20.78 -33.55 24.54
CA ALA A 3 20.13 -32.25 24.67
C ALA A 3 20.92 -31.25 23.82
N PRO A 4 20.31 -30.61 22.80
CA PRO A 4 21.01 -29.67 21.95
C PRO A 4 21.22 -28.31 22.64
N SER A 5 22.35 -27.72 22.29
CA SER A 5 22.87 -26.40 22.63
C SER A 5 21.83 -25.26 22.54
N PRO A 6 21.76 -24.33 23.50
CA PRO A 6 21.02 -23.08 23.31
C PRO A 6 21.73 -22.22 22.26
N SER A 7 21.01 -21.89 21.18
CA SER A 7 21.46 -20.93 20.16
C SER A 7 21.47 -19.52 20.76
N PRO A 8 22.52 -18.71 20.56
CA PRO A 8 22.54 -17.32 20.99
C PRO A 8 21.70 -16.46 20.03
N ILE A 9 20.41 -16.33 20.31
CA ILE A 9 19.58 -15.26 19.76
C ILE A 9 19.65 -14.11 20.78
N ASP A 10 20.74 -13.34 20.74
CA ASP A 10 20.75 -11.92 21.10
C ASP A 10 22.16 -11.36 20.89
N THR A 11 22.36 -10.53 19.85
CA THR A 11 23.04 -9.24 20.01
C THR A 11 22.75 -8.41 18.75
N ALA A 12 21.60 -7.74 18.70
CA ALA A 12 21.40 -6.66 17.73
C ALA A 12 22.26 -5.47 18.18
N GLN A 13 23.43 -5.30 17.57
CA GLN A 13 24.29 -4.13 17.84
C GLN A 13 23.62 -2.85 17.30
N PRO A 14 23.55 -1.76 18.09
CA PRO A 14 23.07 -0.47 17.61
C PRO A 14 24.16 0.16 16.73
N ARG A 15 23.85 0.42 15.45
CA ARG A 15 24.74 1.17 14.55
C ARG A 15 24.30 2.64 14.58
N SER A 16 25.01 3.42 15.39
CA SER A 16 24.82 4.87 15.55
C SER A 16 25.21 5.64 14.29
N GLU A 17 24.30 6.51 13.89
CA GLU A 17 24.45 7.86 13.30
C GLU A 17 25.75 8.19 12.55
N ALA A 18 25.62 8.52 11.27
CA ALA A 18 26.20 9.77 10.74
C ALA A 18 25.65 10.12 9.34
N ALA A 19 25.42 11.43 9.19
CA ALA A 19 25.49 12.23 7.98
C ALA A 19 24.26 12.27 7.05
N GLY A 20 23.81 13.51 6.84
CA GLY A 20 22.62 13.86 6.08
C GLY A 20 22.59 13.24 4.69
N SER A 21 21.40 12.85 4.27
CA SER A 21 21.17 12.39 2.92
C SER A 21 19.86 12.98 2.45
N GLU A 22 19.87 13.55 1.25
CA GLU A 22 18.73 13.34 0.36
C GLU A 22 18.59 11.81 0.28
N GLY A 23 17.69 11.31 1.11
CA GLY A 23 17.81 9.99 1.72
C GLY A 23 17.73 8.87 0.70
N ALA A 24 18.79 8.06 0.60
CA ALA A 24 18.62 6.75 0.01
C ALA A 24 17.50 6.04 0.80
N PRO A 25 16.45 5.54 0.13
CA PRO A 25 15.31 4.95 0.81
C PRO A 25 15.81 3.84 1.73
N GLY A 26 15.35 3.85 2.98
CA GLY A 26 15.75 2.85 3.96
C GLY A 26 15.44 1.43 3.45
N PRO A 27 16.12 0.39 3.93
CA PRO A 27 15.89 -0.99 3.50
C PRO A 27 14.42 -1.41 3.55
N ALA A 28 13.67 -0.90 4.53
CA ALA A 28 12.23 -1.12 4.66
C ALA A 28 11.44 -0.51 3.48
N GLU A 29 11.70 0.75 3.11
CA GLU A 29 10.99 1.41 2.01
C GLU A 29 11.22 0.70 0.68
N VAL A 30 12.46 0.28 0.40
CA VAL A 30 12.79 -0.49 -0.81
C VAL A 30 12.01 -1.81 -0.84
N TRP A 31 11.91 -2.49 0.30
CA TRP A 31 11.20 -3.75 0.40
C TRP A 31 9.69 -3.59 0.24
N TYR A 32 9.09 -2.60 0.91
CA TYR A 32 7.68 -2.27 0.76
C TYR A 32 7.35 -1.92 -0.70
N ARG A 33 8.18 -1.08 -1.34
CA ARG A 33 7.99 -0.71 -2.75
C ARG A 33 8.02 -1.93 -3.66
N ARG A 34 8.96 -2.86 -3.44
CA ARG A 34 9.02 -4.11 -4.23
C ARG A 34 7.75 -4.94 -4.09
N ILE A 35 7.20 -5.09 -2.88
CA ILE A 35 5.97 -5.86 -2.69
C ILE A 35 4.80 -5.23 -3.40
N VAL A 36 4.61 -3.92 -3.21
CA VAL A 36 3.47 -3.22 -3.80
C VAL A 36 3.55 -3.28 -5.33
N GLU A 37 4.74 -3.10 -5.90
CA GLU A 37 4.93 -3.09 -7.36
C GLU A 37 4.74 -4.47 -8.00
N HIS A 38 5.16 -5.54 -7.32
CA HIS A 38 5.09 -6.91 -7.86
C HIS A 38 3.86 -7.68 -7.40
N SER A 39 2.96 -7.06 -6.63
CA SER A 39 1.68 -7.65 -6.26
C SER A 39 0.84 -7.95 -7.51
N PRO A 40 0.20 -9.12 -7.62
CA PRO A 40 -0.75 -9.40 -8.69
C PRO A 40 -2.06 -8.61 -8.54
N ASP A 41 -2.37 -8.18 -7.31
CA ASP A 41 -3.57 -7.40 -6.99
C ASP A 41 -3.35 -5.92 -7.27
N GLY A 42 -4.37 -5.28 -7.83
CA GLY A 42 -4.39 -3.83 -8.03
C GLY A 42 -4.44 -3.10 -6.71
N ILE A 43 -3.40 -2.31 -6.43
CA ILE A 43 -3.29 -1.47 -5.22
C ILE A 43 -3.35 -0.03 -5.68
N CYS A 44 -4.27 0.74 -5.11
CA CYS A 44 -4.31 2.19 -5.28
C CYS A 44 -4.44 2.89 -3.92
N VAL A 45 -3.92 4.10 -3.85
CA VAL A 45 -4.15 5.02 -2.73
C VAL A 45 -4.83 6.24 -3.29
N TYR A 46 -5.85 6.73 -2.60
CA TYR A 46 -6.49 8.01 -2.91
C TYR A 46 -6.47 8.92 -1.68
N ARG A 47 -6.47 10.22 -1.95
CA ARG A 47 -6.55 11.30 -0.96
C ARG A 47 -7.49 12.35 -1.49
N ASP A 48 -8.35 12.89 -0.64
CA ASP A 48 -9.35 13.91 -1.04
C ASP A 48 -10.17 13.46 -2.26
N ALA A 49 -10.58 12.19 -2.23
CA ALA A 49 -11.29 11.48 -3.30
C ALA A 49 -10.54 11.34 -4.65
N ARG A 50 -9.24 11.64 -4.70
CA ARG A 50 -8.41 11.54 -5.92
C ARG A 50 -7.31 10.51 -5.77
N VAL A 51 -7.06 9.75 -6.83
CA VAL A 51 -5.97 8.75 -6.84
C VAL A 51 -4.62 9.48 -6.73
N VAL A 52 -3.77 9.07 -5.79
CA VAL A 52 -2.42 9.60 -5.60
C VAL A 52 -1.34 8.56 -5.90
N PHE A 53 -1.70 7.29 -5.93
CA PHE A 53 -0.79 6.19 -6.25
C PHE A 53 -1.56 5.00 -6.80
N VAL A 54 -0.94 4.27 -7.71
CA VAL A 54 -1.42 2.98 -8.23
C VAL A 54 -0.22 2.12 -8.63
N ASN A 55 -0.24 0.82 -8.31
CA ASN A 55 0.82 -0.11 -8.71
C ASN A 55 0.66 -0.57 -10.18
N ALA A 56 1.70 -1.19 -10.75
CA ALA A 56 1.64 -1.70 -12.13
C ALA A 56 0.49 -2.70 -12.38
N ALA A 57 0.08 -3.47 -11.37
CA ALA A 57 -1.09 -4.36 -11.52
C ALA A 57 -2.39 -3.56 -11.68
N GLY A 58 -2.59 -2.52 -10.87
CA GLY A 58 -3.73 -1.61 -10.99
C GLY A 58 -3.78 -0.94 -12.36
N VAL A 59 -2.67 -0.44 -12.88
CA VAL A 59 -2.60 0.17 -14.23
C VAL A 59 -3.08 -0.83 -15.30
N ARG A 60 -2.59 -2.08 -15.23
CA ARG A 60 -2.99 -3.17 -16.14
C ARG A 60 -4.47 -3.51 -16.02
N MET A 61 -4.98 -3.63 -14.79
CA MET A 61 -6.40 -3.95 -14.53
C MET A 61 -7.34 -2.87 -15.05
N MET A 62 -6.94 -1.61 -14.90
CA MET A 62 -7.70 -0.44 -15.38
C MET A 62 -7.54 -0.19 -16.88
N LYS A 63 -6.73 -0.99 -17.58
CA LYS A 63 -6.40 -0.84 -19.01
C LYS A 63 -5.86 0.56 -19.36
N ALA A 64 -5.17 1.19 -18.42
CA ALA A 64 -4.49 2.46 -18.63
C ALA A 64 -3.11 2.24 -19.27
N GLN A 65 -2.61 3.24 -20.00
CA GLN A 65 -1.26 3.17 -20.58
C GLN A 65 -0.18 3.43 -19.53
N SER A 66 -0.49 4.22 -18.51
CA SER A 66 0.44 4.57 -17.45
C SER A 66 -0.27 4.97 -16.15
N SER A 67 0.50 5.09 -15.06
CA SER A 67 -0.05 5.50 -13.77
C SER A 67 -0.52 6.96 -13.77
N GLU A 68 0.11 7.79 -14.59
CA GLU A 68 -0.16 9.22 -14.74
C GLU A 68 -1.55 9.50 -15.33
N GLU A 69 -2.12 8.57 -16.09
CA GLU A 69 -3.50 8.65 -16.59
C GLU A 69 -4.54 8.43 -15.48
N LEU A 70 -4.15 7.77 -14.40
CA LEU A 70 -5.02 7.42 -13.27
C LEU A 70 -4.84 8.40 -12.11
N ILE A 71 -3.62 8.84 -11.85
CA ILE A 71 -3.30 9.79 -10.78
C ILE A 71 -4.03 11.12 -11.00
N GLY A 72 -4.58 11.68 -9.94
CA GLY A 72 -5.35 12.93 -9.93
C GLY A 72 -6.82 12.76 -10.30
N ARG A 73 -7.22 11.62 -10.89
CA ARG A 73 -8.63 11.35 -11.21
C ARG A 73 -9.44 11.02 -9.97
N PRO A 74 -10.74 11.38 -9.93
CA PRO A 74 -11.64 10.95 -8.88
C PRO A 74 -11.68 9.42 -8.78
N VAL A 75 -11.55 8.86 -7.58
CA VAL A 75 -11.64 7.40 -7.37
C VAL A 75 -13.00 6.84 -7.83
N THR A 76 -14.04 7.67 -7.78
CA THR A 76 -15.41 7.36 -8.23
C THR A 76 -15.51 7.09 -9.73
N ASP A 77 -14.58 7.59 -10.56
CA ASP A 77 -14.56 7.34 -12.00
C ASP A 77 -14.33 5.86 -12.34
N PHE A 78 -13.72 5.15 -11.40
CA PHE A 78 -13.28 3.75 -11.57
C PHE A 78 -14.23 2.76 -10.89
N VAL A 79 -15.32 3.26 -10.32
CA VAL A 79 -16.29 2.47 -9.54
C VAL A 79 -17.60 2.44 -10.32
N ALA A 80 -18.16 1.25 -10.49
CA ALA A 80 -19.44 1.10 -11.17
C ALA A 80 -20.51 1.95 -10.46
N PRO A 81 -21.45 2.60 -11.18
CA PRO A 81 -22.46 3.47 -10.56
C PRO A 81 -23.27 2.79 -9.46
N ALA A 82 -23.58 1.50 -9.61
CA ALA A 82 -24.28 0.70 -8.61
C ALA A 82 -23.47 0.48 -7.31
N SER A 83 -22.14 0.52 -7.40
CA SER A 83 -21.20 0.34 -6.28
C SER A 83 -20.85 1.66 -5.58
N LEU A 84 -21.21 2.82 -6.15
CA LEU A 84 -20.94 4.12 -5.54
C LEU A 84 -21.66 4.34 -4.20
N PRO A 85 -22.99 4.09 -4.06
CA PRO A 85 -23.67 4.29 -2.78
C PRO A 85 -23.08 3.51 -1.59
N PRO A 86 -22.79 2.19 -1.70
CA PRO A 86 -22.17 1.46 -0.60
C PRO A 86 -20.74 1.93 -0.33
N MET A 87 -19.93 2.21 -1.36
CA MET A 87 -18.58 2.76 -1.18
C MET A 87 -18.59 4.08 -0.39
N LEU A 88 -19.47 5.01 -0.75
CA LEU A 88 -19.58 6.30 -0.06
C LEU A 88 -20.02 6.13 1.40
N SER A 89 -20.90 5.17 1.66
CA SER A 89 -21.36 4.84 3.01
C SER A 89 -20.24 4.25 3.87
N ASP A 90 -19.37 3.43 3.28
CA ASP A 90 -18.21 2.85 3.95
C ASP A 90 -17.13 3.91 4.20
N LEU A 91 -16.86 4.76 3.22
CA LEU A 91 -15.91 5.88 3.33
C LEU A 91 -16.24 6.80 4.51
N ALA A 92 -17.52 7.10 4.75
CA ALA A 92 -17.95 7.92 5.88
C ALA A 92 -17.60 7.32 7.25
N ARG A 93 -17.28 6.02 7.32
CA ARG A 93 -16.89 5.29 8.54
C ARG A 93 -15.38 5.20 8.72
N LEU A 94 -14.57 5.52 7.70
CA LEU A 94 -13.10 5.46 7.73
C LEU A 94 -12.53 6.82 8.16
N ILE A 95 -12.64 7.13 9.45
CA ILE A 95 -12.35 8.47 9.98
C ILE A 95 -11.01 8.50 10.72
N LYS A 96 -10.51 7.34 11.16
CA LYS A 96 -9.29 7.20 11.96
C LYS A 96 -8.24 6.38 11.21
N PRO A 97 -6.94 6.67 11.42
CA PRO A 97 -5.88 5.82 10.92
C PRO A 97 -6.06 4.37 11.40
N GLY A 98 -6.00 3.43 10.46
CA GLY A 98 -6.19 2.01 10.73
C GLY A 98 -7.62 1.50 10.56
N ASP A 99 -8.59 2.37 10.27
CA ASP A 99 -9.94 1.94 9.89
C ASP A 99 -9.89 1.17 8.55
N CYS A 100 -10.62 0.07 8.50
CA CYS A 100 -10.81 -0.74 7.30
C CYS A 100 -12.31 -0.93 7.05
N SER A 101 -12.73 -0.84 5.80
CA SER A 101 -14.10 -1.20 5.43
C SER A 101 -14.28 -2.72 5.54
N PRO A 102 -15.51 -3.22 5.78
CA PRO A 102 -15.80 -4.62 5.55
C PRO A 102 -15.50 -5.00 4.08
N PRO A 103 -15.23 -6.28 3.79
CA PRO A 103 -15.04 -6.74 2.42
C PRO A 103 -16.31 -6.48 1.61
N PHE A 104 -16.13 -6.06 0.36
CA PHE A 104 -17.25 -5.88 -0.56
C PHE A 104 -17.92 -7.25 -0.80
N PRO A 105 -19.25 -7.36 -0.70
CA PRO A 105 -19.94 -8.63 -0.91
C PRO A 105 -19.69 -9.15 -2.34
N ALA A 106 -19.52 -10.48 -2.44
CA ALA A 106 -19.26 -11.19 -3.70
C ALA A 106 -20.46 -11.15 -4.65
#